data_AF-A0A9X5I8X2-F1
#
_entry.id   AF-A0A9X5I8X2-F1
#
_cell.length_a   1.000
_cell.length_b   1.000
_cell.length_c   1.000
_cell.angle_alpha   90.00
_cell.angle_beta   90.00
_cell.angle_gamma   90.00
#
_symmetry.space_group_name_H-M   'P 1'
#
loop_
_entity.id
_entity.type
_entity.pdbx_description
1 polymer ?
#
loop_
_entity_poly.entity_id
_entity_poly.type
_entity_poly.pdbx_seq_one_letter_code
_entity_poly.pdbx_strand_id
1 'polypeptide(L)'
;MRTVPAIEWKKPSVNGAAWFAQVDGVYVGYVSQTAFPDGRWASTVTPWVDRELYCYAGSEAQARRFVERYLRHHMPDVKALAAARKAWRDSGPLPRKPKGLDDRS
;
A
#
# COMPACT_ATOMS: atom_id res chain seq x y z
N MET A 1 -3.38 -10.99 -24.89
CA MET A 1 -2.79 -9.87 -24.14
C MET A 1 -3.72 -9.53 -22.99
N ARG A 2 -3.31 -9.67 -21.72
CA ARG A 2 -4.06 -9.05 -20.62
C ARG A 2 -3.84 -7.54 -20.72
N THR A 3 -4.91 -6.79 -20.93
CA THR A 3 -4.89 -5.33 -20.83
C THR A 3 -4.56 -5.00 -19.38
N VAL A 4 -3.40 -4.38 -19.15
CA VAL A 4 -3.04 -3.91 -17.81
C VAL A 4 -3.95 -2.73 -17.51
N PRO A 5 -4.73 -2.74 -16.41
CA PRO A 5 -5.52 -1.58 -16.01
C PRO A 5 -4.65 -0.32 -15.96
N ALA A 6 -5.18 0.81 -16.39
CA ALA A 6 -4.46 2.07 -16.36
C ALA A 6 -4.17 2.46 -14.91
N ILE A 7 -2.88 2.56 -14.56
CA ILE A 7 -2.45 3.02 -13.24
C ILE A 7 -2.50 4.54 -13.23
N GLU A 8 -3.33 5.11 -12.36
CA GLU A 8 -3.38 6.53 -12.10
C GLU A 8 -2.47 6.90 -10.94
N TRP A 9 -1.47 7.74 -11.19
CA TRP A 9 -0.63 8.31 -10.13
C TRP A 9 -1.26 9.60 -9.59
N LYS A 10 -1.72 9.58 -8.34
CA LYS A 10 -2.20 10.77 -7.62
C LYS A 10 -1.03 11.46 -6.93
N LYS A 11 -0.86 12.75 -7.25
CA LYS A 11 0.13 13.62 -6.61
C LYS A 11 -0.23 13.83 -5.14
N PRO A 12 0.75 13.83 -4.23
CA PRO A 12 0.51 14.26 -2.86
C PRO A 12 -0.04 15.70 -2.81
N SER A 13 -0.98 15.94 -1.92
CA SER A 13 -1.51 17.28 -1.62
C SER A 13 -0.51 18.14 -0.84
N VAL A 14 0.46 17.51 -0.17
CA VAL A 14 1.49 18.15 0.65
C VAL A 14 2.86 17.83 0.06
N ASN A 15 3.72 18.84 -0.11
CA ASN A 15 5.08 18.61 -0.57
C ASN A 15 5.83 17.67 0.40
N GLY A 16 6.48 16.64 -0.16
CA GLY A 16 7.17 15.60 0.62
C GLY A 16 6.29 14.41 1.03
N ALA A 17 4.97 14.47 0.83
CA ALA A 17 4.11 13.29 1.05
C ALA A 17 4.19 12.29 -0.11
N ALA A 18 3.62 11.10 0.09
CA ALA A 18 3.70 10.00 -0.87
C ALA A 18 2.83 10.25 -2.11
N TRP A 19 3.30 9.79 -3.27
CA TRP A 19 2.50 9.62 -4.48
C TRP A 19 1.76 8.29 -4.43
N PHE A 20 0.49 8.28 -4.77
CA PHE A 20 -0.35 7.08 -4.67
C PHE A 20 -0.70 6.55 -6.06
N ALA A 21 -0.39 5.29 -6.34
CA ALA A 21 -0.89 4.55 -7.48
C ALA A 21 -2.31 4.05 -7.19
N GLN A 22 -3.23 4.32 -8.10
CA GLN A 22 -4.63 3.90 -8.04
C GLN A 22 -5.02 3.16 -9.31
N VAL A 23 -5.92 2.20 -9.17
CA VAL A 23 -6.62 1.52 -10.26
C VAL A 23 -8.10 1.50 -9.88
N ASP A 24 -8.98 1.97 -10.78
CA ASP A 24 -10.43 2.06 -10.52
C ASP A 24 -10.78 2.75 -9.18
N GLY A 25 -10.01 3.79 -8.81
CA GLY A 25 -10.18 4.53 -7.55
C GLY A 25 -9.66 3.81 -6.29
N VAL A 26 -9.11 2.61 -6.43
CA VAL A 26 -8.55 1.82 -5.33
C VAL A 26 -7.03 1.99 -5.30
N TYR A 27 -6.52 2.34 -4.13
CA TYR A 27 -5.09 2.44 -3.89
C TYR A 27 -4.39 1.07 -4.02
N VAL A 28 -3.29 0.97 -4.76
CA VAL A 28 -2.57 -0.31 -4.97
C VAL A 28 -1.08 -0.24 -4.63
N GLY A 29 -0.52 0.95 -4.47
CA GLY A 29 0.87 1.15 -4.07
C GLY A 29 1.25 2.62 -3.99
N TYR A 30 2.28 3.01 -3.24
CA TYR A 30 2.74 4.38 -3.12
C TYR A 30 4.24 4.47 -3.33
N VAL A 31 4.72 5.67 -3.63
CA VAL A 31 6.15 6.01 -3.57
C VAL A 31 6.36 7.26 -2.73
N SER A 32 7.42 7.30 -1.94
CA SER A 32 7.77 8.44 -1.11
C SER A 32 9.27 8.65 -1.06
N GLN A 33 9.69 9.91 -0.91
CA GLN A 33 11.08 10.21 -0.60
C GLN A 33 11.37 9.75 0.83
N THR A 34 12.51 9.08 1.03
CA THR A 34 12.92 8.65 2.36
C THR A 34 13.73 9.73 3.06
N ALA A 35 13.89 9.59 4.39
CA ALA A 35 14.80 10.42 5.17
C ALA A 35 16.27 9.95 5.10
N PHE A 36 16.60 8.95 4.26
CA PHE A 36 17.98 8.47 4.16
C PHE A 36 18.88 9.57 3.57
N PRO A 37 20.13 9.72 4.06
CA PRO A 37 21.05 10.76 3.60
C PRO A 37 21.39 10.69 2.11
N ASP A 38 21.25 9.53 1.50
CA ASP A 38 21.50 9.31 0.07
C ASP A 38 20.30 9.67 -0.83
N GLY A 39 19.21 10.18 -0.24
CA GLY A 39 18.05 10.67 -0.99
C GLY A 39 17.24 9.59 -1.68
N ARG A 40 17.38 8.31 -1.30
CA ARG A 40 16.65 7.21 -1.92
C ARG A 40 15.13 7.35 -1.72
N TRP A 41 14.38 6.70 -2.59
CA TRP A 41 12.93 6.65 -2.59
C TRP A 41 12.44 5.28 -2.13
N ALA A 42 11.36 5.25 -1.36
CA ALA A 42 10.64 4.04 -1.03
C ALA A 42 9.53 3.83 -2.05
N SER A 43 9.34 2.59 -2.47
CA SER A 43 8.19 2.12 -3.23
C SER A 43 7.52 1.00 -2.47
N THR A 44 6.20 1.07 -2.37
CA THR A 44 5.38 0.09 -1.68
C THR A 44 4.27 -0.38 -2.61
N VAL A 45 4.11 -1.70 -2.73
CA VAL A 45 2.95 -2.31 -3.39
C VAL A 45 2.12 -3.05 -2.35
N THR A 46 0.81 -2.96 -2.47
CA THR A 46 -0.14 -3.52 -1.49
C THR A 46 -0.99 -4.60 -2.15
N PRO A 47 -0.44 -5.80 -2.38
CA PRO A 47 -1.16 -6.88 -3.06
C PRO A 47 -2.34 -7.43 -2.25
N TRP A 48 -2.35 -7.26 -0.93
CA TRP A 48 -3.43 -7.70 -0.04
C TRP A 48 -3.60 -6.78 1.18
N VAL A 49 -4.53 -7.10 2.09
CA VAL A 49 -4.87 -6.28 3.27
C VAL A 49 -3.78 -6.23 4.33
N ASP A 50 -3.04 -7.31 4.49
CA ASP A 50 -2.04 -7.55 5.53
C ASP A 50 -0.63 -7.67 4.96
N ARG A 51 -0.47 -7.39 3.66
CA ARG A 51 0.78 -7.60 2.95
C ARG A 51 1.17 -6.36 2.15
N GLU A 52 2.37 -5.89 2.43
CA GLU A 52 3.05 -4.87 1.66
C GLU A 52 4.39 -5.42 1.13
N LEU A 53 4.77 -4.99 -0.07
CA LEU A 53 6.07 -5.27 -0.66
C LEU A 53 6.80 -3.96 -0.83
N TYR A 54 8.01 -3.88 -0.29
CA TYR A 54 8.81 -2.66 -0.28
C TYR A 54 10.06 -2.81 -1.14
N CYS A 55 10.44 -1.72 -1.81
CA CYS A 55 11.71 -1.61 -2.51
C CYS A 55 12.24 -0.18 -2.38
N TYR A 56 13.55 -0.05 -2.24
CA TYR A 56 14.23 1.25 -2.26
C TYR A 56 14.88 1.48 -3.62
N ALA A 57 14.79 2.70 -4.13
CA ALA A 57 15.36 3.09 -5.42
C ALA A 57 16.09 4.43 -5.34
N GLY A 58 17.05 4.67 -6.23
CA GLY A 58 17.83 5.92 -6.23
C GLY A 58 17.05 7.15 -6.71
N SER A 59 15.87 6.97 -7.29
CA SER A 59 15.03 8.06 -7.78
C SER A 59 13.54 7.72 -7.76
N GLU A 60 12.72 8.77 -7.78
CA GLU A 60 11.27 8.66 -7.88
C GLU A 60 10.82 7.85 -9.11
N ALA A 61 11.43 8.10 -10.26
CA ALA A 61 11.09 7.41 -11.51
C ALA A 61 11.38 5.91 -11.43
N GLN A 62 12.49 5.51 -10.79
CA GLN A 62 12.80 4.10 -10.57
C GLN A 62 11.83 3.45 -9.59
N ALA A 63 11.46 4.15 -8.51
CA ALA A 63 10.48 3.69 -7.54
C ALA A 63 9.10 3.46 -8.20
N ARG A 64 8.62 4.41 -9.02
CA ARG A 64 7.36 4.28 -9.77
C ARG A 64 7.42 3.12 -10.76
N ARG A 65 8.52 3.00 -11.50
CA ARG A 65 8.71 1.91 -12.47
C ARG A 65 8.68 0.52 -11.81
N PHE A 66 9.20 0.39 -10.58
CA PHE A 66 9.09 -0.85 -9.82
C PHE A 66 7.62 -1.22 -9.55
N VAL A 67 6.82 -0.27 -9.04
CA VAL A 67 5.39 -0.45 -8.78
C VAL A 67 4.65 -0.85 -10.06
N GLU A 68 4.85 -0.10 -11.15
CA GLU A 68 4.23 -0.36 -12.44
C GLU A 68 4.60 -1.74 -12.99
N ARG A 69 5.88 -2.11 -12.92
CA ARG A 69 6.36 -3.42 -13.39
C ARG A 69 5.78 -4.55 -12.56
N TYR A 70 5.74 -4.42 -11.23
CA TYR A 70 5.15 -5.42 -10.37
C TYR A 70 3.66 -5.61 -10.69
N LEU A 71 2.90 -4.51 -10.73
CA LEU A 71 1.46 -4.53 -10.99
C LEU A 71 1.13 -5.05 -12.39
N ARG A 72 1.98 -4.82 -13.39
CA ARG A 72 1.82 -5.41 -14.72
C ARG A 72 1.75 -6.95 -14.70
N HIS A 73 2.49 -7.60 -13.79
CA HIS A 73 2.57 -9.06 -13.72
C HIS A 73 1.71 -9.66 -12.60
N HIS A 74 1.47 -8.90 -11.54
CA HIS A 74 0.86 -9.37 -10.30
C HIS A 74 -0.30 -8.48 -9.84
N MET A 75 -1.02 -7.84 -10.78
CA MET A 75 -2.18 -7.01 -10.46
C MET A 75 -3.16 -7.81 -9.58
N PRO A 76 -3.47 -7.34 -8.35
CA PRO A 76 -4.50 -7.97 -7.55
C PRO A 76 -5.87 -7.75 -8.19
N ASP A 77 -6.85 -8.59 -7.83
CA ASP A 77 -8.24 -8.24 -8.08
C ASP A 77 -8.58 -7.02 -7.21
N VAL A 78 -8.68 -5.87 -7.87
CA VAL A 78 -8.82 -4.55 -7.24
C VAL A 78 -10.15 -4.43 -6.49
N LYS A 79 -11.23 -5.04 -7.00
CA LYS A 79 -12.54 -5.03 -6.35
C LYS A 79 -12.53 -5.90 -5.10
N ALA A 80 -11.93 -7.08 -5.20
CA ALA A 80 -11.76 -7.97 -4.05
C ALA A 80 -10.87 -7.33 -2.97
N LEU A 81 -9.78 -6.68 -3.36
CA LEU A 81 -8.89 -5.95 -2.46
C LEU A 81 -9.61 -4.84 -1.71
N ALA A 82 -10.44 -4.04 -2.42
CA ALA A 82 -11.22 -2.98 -1.79
C ALA A 82 -12.24 -3.54 -0.78
N ALA A 83 -12.94 -4.62 -1.13
CA ALA A 83 -13.88 -5.29 -0.24
C ALA A 83 -13.18 -5.86 1.00
N ALA A 84 -12.04 -6.52 0.83
CA ALA A 84 -11.24 -7.07 1.92
C ALA A 84 -10.75 -5.97 2.87
N ARG A 85 -10.27 -4.83 2.34
CA ARG A 85 -9.84 -3.68 3.16
C ARG A 85 -10.98 -3.06 3.94
N LYS A 86 -12.16 -2.97 3.34
CA LYS A 86 -13.35 -2.48 4.03
C LYS A 86 -13.70 -3.42 5.19
N ALA A 87 -13.77 -4.72 4.94
CA ALA A 87 -14.04 -5.72 5.98
C ALA A 87 -13.01 -5.69 7.12
N TRP A 88 -11.72 -5.53 6.80
CA TRP A 88 -10.66 -5.41 7.79
C TRP A 88 -10.77 -4.14 8.65
N ARG A 89 -11.22 -3.03 8.07
CA ARG A 89 -11.47 -1.80 8.83
C ARG A 89 -12.69 -1.95 9.75
N ASP A 90 -13.72 -2.63 9.28
CA ASP A 90 -14.97 -2.82 10.00
C ASP A 90 -14.88 -3.88 11.11
N SER A 91 -13.86 -4.75 11.10
CA SER A 91 -13.69 -5.81 12.12
C SER A 91 -13.39 -5.29 13.52
N GLY A 92 -13.09 -4.00 13.68
CA GLY A 92 -12.89 -3.34 14.98
C GLY A 92 -11.71 -3.90 15.80
N PRO A 93 -11.37 -3.25 16.93
CA PRO A 93 -10.46 -3.85 17.89
C PRO A 93 -11.12 -5.08 18.53
N LEU A 94 -10.35 -6.16 18.72
CA LEU A 94 -10.81 -7.31 19.50
C LEU A 94 -11.32 -6.82 20.88
N PRO A 95 -12.38 -7.43 21.43
CA PRO A 95 -12.86 -7.10 22.76
C PRO A 95 -11.69 -7.16 23.74
N ARG A 96 -11.46 -6.05 24.46
CA ARG A 96 -10.47 -6.05 25.55
C ARG A 96 -10.90 -7.10 26.57
N LYS A 97 -9.97 -7.96 27.00
CA LYS A 97 -10.21 -8.87 28.14
C LYS A 97 -10.82 -8.05 29.29
N PRO A 98 -11.84 -8.56 30.00
CA PRO A 98 -12.32 -7.92 31.21
C PRO A 98 -11.16 -7.70 32.17
N LYS A 99 -11.02 -6.48 32.70
CA LYS A 99 -10.00 -6.15 33.71
C LYS A 99 -10.32 -6.97 34.96
N GLY A 100 -9.46 -7.93 35.33
CA GLY A 100 -9.58 -8.69 36.58
C GLY A 100 -9.62 -10.22 36.48
N LEU A 101 -9.28 -10.83 35.34
CA LEU A 101 -9.21 -12.29 35.20
C LEU A 101 -7.82 -12.90 35.49
N ASP A 102 -6.80 -12.09 35.74
CA ASP A 102 -5.41 -12.57 35.98
C ASP A 102 -4.99 -12.62 37.47
N ASP A 103 -5.91 -12.39 38.43
CA ASP A 103 -5.58 -12.32 39.88
C ASP A 103 -6.16 -13.46 40.73
N ARG A 104 -6.36 -14.67 40.15
CA ARG A 104 -6.67 -15.87 40.96
C ARG A 104 -6.00 -17.11 40.39
N SER A 105 -4.79 -17.39 40.83
CA SER A 105 -4.18 -18.72 40.84
C SER A 105 -3.46 -18.91 42.17
#